data_AF-R7VFY5-F1
#
_entry.id   AF-R7VFY5-F1
#
_cell.length_a   1.000
_cell.length_b   1.000
_cell.length_c   1.000
_cell.angle_alpha   90.00
_cell.angle_beta   90.00
_cell.angle_gamma   90.00
#
_symmetry.space_group_name_H-M   'P 1'
#
loop_
_entity.id
_entity.type
_entity.pdbx_description
1 polymer ?
#
loop_
_entity_poly.entity_id
_entity_poly.type
_entity_poly.pdbx_seq_one_letter_code
_entity_poly.pdbx_strand_id
1 'polypeptide(L)'
;MYSVAHNVFSHPYSALLPSFFLFLEIRLVCVFMPYAKVVVELRVVFLKIGEIDTLKEQYSADTFIQAKWRESSLDGRTSEELKRIDLECFWNPLLFIENVLSETKEATWLAAMANSKGEVYVLERRRVRGVFMENLELNDFPLDVQDLTVTITSERPDTEIDIIPDENEMSGINVQTFVDQQEWRLHEHIEVSKKVMTQEYSSSNRCHPALSVTCRAARRPGYFYWNVFLVMFFISALSFATFAVSPELPQNRLQLSFTLLLTSVAFKFVINQSLPKISYLTYMDKYVLLSLVILCTVCVWHAIVTLFARNGVMFLITLEHDVFIAFCVIYIGCHGVFIFWLYFDACKRRRLMKHKDKEYLDFLTKKKEWLLKTRDFIPSSRRQSTHLLHESLQQFYKLCEQRMKTKAYMQRFSSSAAAPSDDAILE
;
A
#
# COMPACT_ATOMS: atom_id res chain seq x y z
N MET A 1 -57.08 -77.65 -23.23
CA MET A 1 -55.92 -77.30 -24.06
C MET A 1 -54.68 -77.43 -23.18
N TYR A 2 -53.86 -78.43 -23.49
CA TYR A 2 -52.44 -78.74 -23.16
C TYR A 2 -51.67 -77.79 -22.21
N SER A 3 -50.71 -78.16 -21.36
CA SER A 3 -50.05 -79.43 -20.98
C SER A 3 -48.83 -79.08 -20.06
N VAL A 4 -48.69 -79.75 -18.90
CA VAL A 4 -47.46 -80.40 -18.35
C VAL A 4 -46.20 -79.63 -17.86
N ALA A 5 -45.71 -80.08 -16.68
CA ALA A 5 -44.33 -80.22 -16.13
C ALA A 5 -43.50 -78.97 -15.74
N HIS A 6 -43.04 -78.82 -14.50
CA HIS A 6 -41.97 -79.52 -13.73
C HIS A 6 -40.52 -79.05 -14.00
N ASN A 7 -39.94 -78.45 -12.95
CA ASN A 7 -38.54 -78.45 -12.46
C ASN A 7 -37.34 -78.20 -13.40
N VAL A 8 -36.39 -77.36 -12.93
CA VAL A 8 -34.97 -77.72 -12.59
C VAL A 8 -34.10 -76.45 -12.44
N PHE A 9 -33.50 -76.26 -11.23
CA PHE A 9 -32.18 -75.66 -10.87
C PHE A 9 -31.81 -74.22 -11.34
N SER A 10 -31.04 -73.34 -10.66
CA SER A 10 -30.38 -73.26 -9.35
C SER A 10 -29.55 -71.93 -9.24
N HIS A 11 -29.68 -71.17 -8.13
CA HIS A 11 -28.68 -70.27 -7.51
C HIS A 11 -28.14 -69.00 -8.26
N PRO A 12 -27.47 -68.02 -7.59
CA PRO A 12 -28.06 -67.00 -6.69
C PRO A 12 -27.53 -65.56 -6.95
N TYR A 13 -28.37 -64.53 -6.90
CA TYR A 13 -27.91 -63.13 -6.77
C TYR A 13 -28.55 -62.49 -5.53
N SER A 14 -27.93 -62.73 -4.37
CA SER A 14 -28.26 -62.08 -3.10
C SER A 14 -26.97 -61.58 -2.45
N ALA A 15 -26.39 -60.49 -2.97
CA ALA A 15 -25.19 -59.88 -2.37
C ALA A 15 -24.92 -58.40 -2.77
N LEU A 16 -25.93 -57.62 -3.18
CA LEU A 16 -25.71 -56.22 -3.61
C LEU A 16 -26.62 -55.17 -2.94
N LEU A 17 -27.32 -55.53 -1.87
CA LEU A 17 -28.20 -54.60 -1.14
C LEU A 17 -27.59 -53.90 0.11
N PRO A 18 -26.49 -54.36 0.76
CA PRO A 18 -25.93 -53.60 1.89
C PRO A 18 -25.10 -52.37 1.49
N SER A 19 -24.55 -52.35 0.27
CA SER A 19 -23.55 -51.35 -0.15
C SER A 19 -24.17 -50.01 -0.53
N PHE A 20 -25.46 -49.98 -0.88
CA PHE A 20 -26.15 -48.76 -1.31
C PHE A 20 -26.71 -47.95 -0.13
N PHE A 21 -27.07 -48.62 0.97
CA PHE A 21 -27.54 -47.94 2.19
C PHE A 21 -26.39 -47.30 2.99
N LEU A 22 -25.20 -47.91 3.00
CA LEU A 22 -24.03 -47.31 3.66
C LEU A 22 -23.55 -46.02 2.96
N PHE A 23 -23.69 -45.93 1.63
CA PHE A 23 -23.31 -44.74 0.86
C PHE A 23 -24.28 -43.57 1.02
N LEU A 24 -25.55 -43.85 1.35
CA LEU A 24 -26.57 -42.82 1.56
C LEU A 24 -26.52 -42.27 3.00
N GLU A 25 -26.19 -43.10 4.00
CA GLU A 25 -25.98 -42.65 5.38
C GLU A 25 -24.69 -41.84 5.56
N ILE A 26 -23.61 -42.15 4.83
CA ILE A 26 -22.38 -41.32 4.84
C ILE A 26 -22.63 -39.95 4.19
N ARG A 27 -23.61 -39.83 3.27
CA ARG A 27 -24.01 -38.54 2.69
C ARG A 27 -25.04 -37.77 3.52
N LEU A 28 -25.88 -38.44 4.32
CA LEU A 28 -26.88 -37.77 5.16
C LEU A 28 -26.37 -37.40 6.57
N VAL A 29 -25.42 -38.13 7.14
CA VAL A 29 -24.81 -37.75 8.45
C VAL A 29 -23.84 -36.57 8.31
N CYS A 30 -23.34 -36.29 7.10
CA CYS A 30 -22.50 -35.11 6.81
C CYS A 30 -23.26 -33.78 6.69
N VAL A 31 -24.59 -33.75 6.86
CA VAL A 31 -25.40 -32.53 6.65
C VAL A 31 -25.56 -31.69 7.94
N PHE A 32 -25.12 -32.16 9.11
CA PHE A 32 -25.34 -31.46 10.39
C PHE A 32 -24.14 -31.46 11.35
N MET A 33 -22.93 -31.26 10.81
CA MET A 33 -21.80 -30.76 11.60
C MET A 33 -21.36 -29.44 10.96
N PRO A 34 -21.39 -28.29 11.67
CA PRO A 34 -20.69 -27.13 11.17
C PRO A 34 -19.21 -27.55 11.09
N TYR A 35 -18.70 -27.74 9.87
CA TYR A 35 -17.26 -27.88 9.68
C TYR A 35 -16.61 -26.71 10.41
N ALA A 36 -15.77 -27.01 11.40
CA ALA A 36 -15.07 -25.99 12.14
C ALA A 36 -14.27 -25.15 11.14
N LYS A 37 -14.41 -23.82 11.23
CA LYS A 37 -13.74 -22.90 10.31
C LYS A 37 -12.23 -23.17 10.31
N VAL A 38 -11.64 -23.27 9.13
CA VAL A 38 -10.18 -23.41 9.01
C VAL A 38 -9.55 -22.05 9.24
N VAL A 39 -8.73 -21.95 10.28
CA VAL A 39 -8.00 -20.72 10.60
C VAL A 39 -6.71 -20.66 9.79
N VAL A 40 -6.55 -19.58 9.03
CA VAL A 40 -5.36 -19.29 8.24
C VAL A 40 -4.64 -18.09 8.84
N GLU A 41 -3.44 -18.34 9.35
CA GLU A 41 -2.52 -17.32 9.86
C GLU A 41 -1.76 -16.71 8.68
N LEU A 42 -1.83 -15.39 8.53
CA LEU A 42 -1.17 -14.65 7.47
C LEU A 42 -0.11 -13.68 8.00
N ARG A 43 0.97 -13.60 7.24
CA ARG A 43 2.04 -12.63 7.43
C ARG A 43 2.41 -12.02 6.08
N VAL A 44 2.56 -10.70 6.04
CA VAL A 44 3.03 -9.97 4.86
C VAL A 44 4.29 -9.20 5.20
N VAL A 45 5.31 -9.33 4.35
CA VAL A 45 6.55 -8.58 4.46
C VAL A 45 6.79 -7.79 3.18
N PHE A 46 6.81 -6.47 3.30
CA PHE A 46 7.22 -5.57 2.21
C PHE A 46 8.74 -5.65 2.05
N LEU A 47 9.22 -6.39 1.06
CA LEU A 47 10.66 -6.56 0.82
C LEU A 47 11.26 -5.34 0.13
N LYS A 48 10.51 -4.73 -0.77
CA LYS A 48 10.90 -3.52 -1.50
C LYS A 48 9.64 -2.78 -1.92
N ILE A 49 9.59 -1.49 -1.64
CA ILE A 49 8.60 -0.58 -2.21
C ILE A 49 9.30 0.21 -3.31
N GLY A 50 8.69 0.23 -4.48
CA GLY A 50 9.15 0.94 -5.66
C GLY A 50 8.57 2.35 -5.74
N GLU A 51 8.28 2.78 -6.95
CA GLU A 51 7.67 4.07 -7.25
C GLU A 51 6.20 4.11 -6.82
N ILE A 52 5.77 5.26 -6.30
CA ILE A 52 4.39 5.59 -5.96
C ILE A 52 3.89 6.60 -7.00
N ASP A 53 3.02 6.16 -7.90
CA ASP A 53 2.47 7.01 -8.96
C ASP A 53 1.17 7.67 -8.46
N THR A 54 1.27 8.96 -8.13
CA THR A 54 0.12 9.72 -7.60
C THR A 54 -0.95 10.02 -8.64
N LEU A 55 -0.59 10.06 -9.92
CA LEU A 55 -1.54 10.35 -11.00
C LEU A 55 -2.40 9.13 -11.32
N LYS A 56 -1.82 7.95 -11.23
CA LYS A 56 -2.49 6.67 -11.51
C LYS A 56 -3.04 5.98 -10.27
N GLU A 57 -2.83 6.53 -9.08
CA GLU A 57 -3.30 5.96 -7.80
C GLU A 57 -2.82 4.50 -7.64
N GLN A 58 -1.53 4.27 -7.91
CA GLN A 58 -0.93 2.95 -7.86
C GLN A 58 0.51 3.00 -7.32
N TYR A 59 0.98 1.90 -6.78
CA TYR A 59 2.38 1.76 -6.35
C TYR A 59 2.95 0.40 -6.72
N SER A 60 4.26 0.35 -6.91
CA SER A 60 4.97 -0.91 -7.19
C SER A 60 5.59 -1.49 -5.93
N ALA A 61 5.50 -2.81 -5.73
CA ALA A 61 6.12 -3.47 -4.59
C ALA A 61 6.56 -4.92 -4.87
N ASP A 62 7.56 -5.37 -4.11
CA ASP A 62 8.00 -6.75 -3.97
C ASP A 62 7.60 -7.19 -2.56
N THR A 63 6.60 -8.06 -2.47
CA THR A 63 5.97 -8.48 -1.22
C THR A 63 6.17 -9.97 -1.02
N PHE A 64 6.53 -10.36 0.19
CA PHE A 64 6.58 -11.74 0.63
C PHE A 64 5.36 -12.03 1.50
N ILE A 65 4.55 -13.00 1.08
CA ILE A 65 3.33 -13.40 1.75
C ILE A 65 3.55 -14.82 2.27
N GLN A 66 3.22 -15.05 3.54
CA GLN A 66 3.24 -16.38 4.15
C GLN A 66 1.87 -16.66 4.72
N ALA A 67 1.29 -17.78 4.33
CA ALA A 67 0.06 -18.32 4.89
C ALA A 67 0.36 -19.64 5.59
N LYS A 68 -0.30 -19.86 6.73
CA LYS A 68 -0.14 -21.06 7.53
C LYS A 68 -1.49 -21.55 8.03
N TRP A 69 -1.79 -22.82 7.80
CA TRP A 69 -3.03 -23.44 8.28
C TRP A 69 -2.77 -24.85 8.79
N ARG A 70 -3.68 -25.34 9.63
CA ARG A 70 -3.58 -26.68 10.21
C ARG A 70 -4.13 -27.72 9.25
N GLU A 71 -3.42 -28.83 9.09
CA GLU A 71 -3.83 -29.95 8.25
C GLU A 71 -3.78 -31.26 9.05
N SER A 72 -4.90 -31.62 9.67
CA SER A 72 -4.98 -32.77 10.57
C SER A 72 -4.85 -34.12 9.86
N SER A 73 -5.07 -34.19 8.54
CA SER A 73 -4.91 -35.45 7.80
C SER A 73 -3.46 -35.94 7.70
N LEU A 74 -2.51 -35.03 7.97
CA LEU A 74 -1.08 -35.30 7.93
C LEU A 74 -0.46 -35.56 9.31
N ASP A 75 -1.26 -35.49 10.38
CA ASP A 75 -0.79 -35.73 11.75
C ASP A 75 -0.18 -37.14 11.88
N GLY A 76 0.96 -37.24 12.60
CA GLY A 76 1.67 -38.50 12.83
C GLY A 76 2.68 -38.92 11.74
N ARG A 77 2.79 -38.17 10.64
CA ARG A 77 3.84 -38.37 9.63
C ARG A 77 5.19 -37.84 10.11
N THR A 78 6.27 -38.49 9.68
CA THR A 78 7.63 -38.03 9.94
C THR A 78 8.01 -36.85 9.04
N SER A 79 8.95 -36.00 9.48
CA SER A 79 9.39 -34.82 8.71
C SER A 79 9.93 -35.15 7.31
N GLU A 80 10.49 -36.34 7.10
CA GLU A 80 10.96 -36.78 5.78
C GLU A 80 9.84 -37.28 4.87
N GLU A 81 8.77 -37.85 5.44
CA GLU A 81 7.55 -38.16 4.69
C GLU A 81 6.84 -36.87 4.26
N LEU A 82 6.74 -35.87 5.15
CA LEU A 82 6.11 -34.57 4.84
C LEU A 82 6.77 -33.85 3.65
N LYS A 83 8.08 -33.99 3.46
CA LYS A 83 8.79 -33.40 2.31
C LYS A 83 8.51 -34.09 0.98
N ARG A 84 8.07 -35.34 0.99
CA ARG A 84 7.81 -36.15 -0.21
C ARG A 84 6.34 -36.12 -0.65
N ILE A 85 5.46 -35.67 0.23
CA ILE A 85 4.03 -35.57 -0.05
C ILE A 85 3.79 -34.41 -1.01
N ASP A 86 2.94 -34.67 -2.00
CA ASP A 86 2.41 -33.63 -2.86
C ASP A 86 1.30 -32.87 -2.11
N LEU A 87 1.62 -31.65 -1.66
CA LEU A 87 0.73 -30.80 -0.88
C LEU A 87 -0.39 -30.18 -1.72
N GLU A 88 -0.27 -30.18 -3.06
CA GLU A 88 -1.30 -29.65 -3.96
C GLU A 88 -2.59 -30.49 -3.94
N CYS A 89 -2.49 -31.76 -3.53
CA CYS A 89 -3.61 -32.67 -3.39
C CYS A 89 -4.47 -32.44 -2.13
N PHE A 90 -4.05 -31.55 -1.23
CA PHE A 90 -4.71 -31.29 0.05
C PHE A 90 -5.57 -30.02 0.03
N TRP A 91 -6.25 -29.72 1.13
CA TRP A 91 -7.08 -28.52 1.25
C TRP A 91 -6.23 -27.25 1.02
N ASN A 92 -6.70 -26.40 0.10
CA ASN A 92 -6.04 -25.14 -0.27
C ASN A 92 -6.95 -23.95 0.08
N PRO A 93 -6.45 -22.92 0.80
CA PRO A 93 -7.23 -21.74 1.15
C PRO A 93 -7.60 -20.84 -0.04
N LEU A 94 -7.10 -21.08 -1.25
CA LEU A 94 -7.39 -20.32 -2.48
C LEU A 94 -7.22 -18.81 -2.27
N LEU A 95 -6.06 -18.44 -1.72
CA LEU A 95 -5.75 -17.04 -1.43
C LEU A 95 -5.41 -16.28 -2.71
N PHE A 96 -5.88 -15.04 -2.81
CA PHE A 96 -5.50 -14.10 -3.85
C PHE A 96 -5.37 -12.68 -3.28
N ILE A 97 -4.64 -11.83 -4.01
CA ILE A 97 -4.49 -10.42 -3.66
C ILE A 97 -5.58 -9.65 -4.37
N GLU A 98 -6.39 -8.92 -3.62
CA GLU A 98 -7.53 -8.20 -4.17
C GLU A 98 -7.08 -6.99 -5.01
N ASN A 99 -6.16 -6.19 -4.45
CA ASN A 99 -5.79 -4.89 -5.01
C ASN A 99 -4.59 -4.94 -5.97
N VAL A 100 -4.29 -6.11 -6.54
CA VAL A 100 -3.22 -6.25 -7.53
C VAL A 100 -3.73 -5.87 -8.93
N LEU A 101 -3.02 -4.99 -9.62
CA LEU A 101 -3.34 -4.58 -10.99
C LEU A 101 -2.58 -5.41 -12.02
N SER A 102 -1.31 -5.69 -11.73
CA SER A 102 -0.47 -6.49 -12.61
C SER A 102 0.60 -7.21 -11.81
N GLU A 103 0.78 -8.48 -12.15
CA GLU A 103 1.79 -9.35 -11.58
C GLU A 103 2.88 -9.59 -12.62
N THR A 104 4.13 -9.30 -12.26
CA THR A 104 5.26 -9.52 -13.16
C THR A 104 5.95 -10.86 -12.89
N LYS A 105 6.01 -11.24 -11.62
CA LYS A 105 6.62 -12.50 -11.15
C LYS A 105 5.90 -12.94 -9.88
N GLU A 106 5.38 -14.16 -9.91
CA GLU A 106 4.92 -14.89 -8.74
C GLU A 106 5.75 -16.17 -8.60
N ALA A 107 6.19 -16.46 -7.39
CA ALA A 107 6.80 -17.73 -7.06
C ALA A 107 6.18 -18.23 -5.76
N THR A 108 5.67 -19.46 -5.80
CA THR A 108 4.93 -20.09 -4.71
C THR A 108 5.67 -21.34 -4.26
N TRP A 109 5.77 -21.52 -2.94
CA TRP A 109 6.39 -22.66 -2.31
C TRP A 109 5.49 -23.19 -1.20
N LEU A 110 5.21 -24.50 -1.23
CA LEU A 110 4.47 -25.20 -0.20
C LEU A 110 5.41 -26.06 0.64
N ALA A 111 5.20 -26.07 1.95
CA ALA A 111 5.92 -26.96 2.87
C ALA A 111 5.03 -27.35 4.05
N ALA A 112 5.08 -28.61 4.47
CA ALA A 112 4.43 -29.05 5.70
C ALA A 112 5.43 -29.09 6.84
N MET A 113 5.03 -28.61 8.02
CA MET A 113 5.85 -28.61 9.23
C MET A 113 5.02 -29.12 10.42
N ALA A 114 5.59 -30.09 11.15
CA ALA A 114 5.02 -30.56 12.40
C ALA A 114 5.47 -29.68 13.57
N ASN A 115 4.52 -29.30 14.43
CA ASN A 115 4.82 -28.66 15.71
C ASN A 115 5.33 -29.69 16.73
N SER A 116 5.90 -29.21 17.83
CA SER A 116 6.33 -30.01 19.00
C SER A 116 5.27 -30.93 19.59
N LYS A 117 3.98 -30.68 19.30
CA LYS A 117 2.84 -31.50 19.70
C LYS A 117 2.45 -32.60 18.70
N GLY A 118 3.15 -32.69 17.56
CA GLY A 118 2.82 -33.61 16.46
C GLY A 118 1.74 -33.11 15.50
N GLU A 119 1.19 -31.91 15.73
CA GLU A 119 0.23 -31.25 14.85
C GLU A 119 0.93 -30.72 13.59
N VAL A 120 0.40 -31.04 12.41
CA VAL A 120 0.96 -30.60 11.13
C VAL A 120 0.30 -29.33 10.64
N TYR A 121 1.13 -28.38 10.21
CA TYR A 121 0.75 -27.14 9.56
C TYR A 121 1.32 -27.09 8.16
N VAL A 122 0.49 -26.70 7.19
CA VAL A 122 0.94 -26.39 5.84
C VAL A 122 1.29 -24.91 5.78
N LEU A 123 2.46 -24.60 5.22
CA LEU A 123 2.93 -23.26 4.98
C LEU A 123 3.03 -23.03 3.48
N GLU A 124 2.31 -22.01 3.05
CA GLU A 124 2.40 -21.47 1.71
C GLU A 124 3.18 -20.16 1.76
N ARG A 125 4.22 -20.05 0.94
CA ARG A 125 5.02 -18.84 0.80
C ARG A 125 4.91 -18.36 -0.62
N ARG A 126 4.56 -17.10 -0.80
CA ARG A 126 4.50 -16.44 -2.10
C ARG A 126 5.42 -15.24 -2.11
N ARG A 127 6.16 -15.06 -3.19
CA ARG A 127 6.85 -13.80 -3.49
C ARG A 127 6.19 -13.19 -4.70
N VAL A 128 5.52 -12.06 -4.48
CA VAL A 128 4.76 -11.34 -5.51
C VAL A 128 5.47 -10.04 -5.81
N ARG A 129 5.81 -9.84 -7.08
CA ARG A 129 6.29 -8.55 -7.58
C ARG A 129 5.28 -7.99 -8.57
N GLY A 130 4.68 -6.87 -8.20
CA GLY A 130 3.59 -6.32 -8.99
C GLY A 130 3.34 -4.84 -8.73
N VAL A 131 2.30 -4.36 -9.40
CA VAL A 131 1.71 -3.04 -9.21
C VAL A 131 0.38 -3.22 -8.48
N PHE A 132 0.20 -2.45 -7.43
CA PHE A 132 -0.95 -2.48 -6.55
C PHE A 132 -1.74 -1.18 -6.70
N MET A 133 -3.06 -1.29 -6.72
CA MET A 133 -3.98 -0.15 -6.68
C MET A 133 -4.08 0.34 -5.24
N GLU A 134 -4.08 1.66 -5.06
CA GLU A 134 -4.32 2.29 -3.78
C GLU A 134 -4.91 3.69 -3.96
N ASN A 135 -5.99 3.98 -3.24
CA ASN A 135 -6.66 5.27 -3.32
C ASN A 135 -5.90 6.30 -2.48
N LEU A 136 -5.30 7.30 -3.14
CA LEU A 136 -4.47 8.29 -2.47
C LEU A 136 -5.30 9.50 -2.01
N GLU A 137 -5.27 9.76 -0.71
CA GLU A 137 -6.03 10.84 -0.09
C GLU A 137 -5.18 12.12 -0.07
N LEU A 138 -5.46 13.05 -0.97
CA LEU A 138 -4.61 14.23 -1.22
C LEU A 138 -5.07 15.50 -0.50
N ASN A 139 -6.01 15.40 0.44
CA ASN A 139 -6.54 16.57 1.18
C ASN A 139 -5.42 17.39 1.84
N ASP A 140 -4.44 16.70 2.43
CA ASP A 140 -3.31 17.28 3.16
C ASP A 140 -2.10 17.60 2.25
N PHE A 141 -2.23 17.45 0.92
CA PHE A 141 -1.12 17.66 -0.01
C PHE A 141 -0.54 19.09 0.09
N PRO A 142 0.79 19.27 0.19
CA PRO A 142 1.88 18.28 0.02
C PRO A 142 2.40 17.65 1.33
N LEU A 143 1.68 17.85 2.44
CA LEU A 143 1.98 17.32 3.77
C LEU A 143 1.24 16.01 4.05
N ASP A 144 0.81 15.33 2.99
CA ASP A 144 0.07 14.08 3.05
C ASP A 144 0.90 12.91 3.57
N VAL A 145 0.19 11.94 4.13
CA VAL A 145 0.69 10.61 4.49
C VAL A 145 -0.24 9.62 3.83
N GLN A 146 0.31 8.78 2.95
CA GLN A 146 -0.44 7.79 2.21
C GLN A 146 -0.32 6.42 2.86
N ASP A 147 -1.43 5.71 2.87
CA ASP A 147 -1.53 4.32 3.30
C ASP A 147 -1.32 3.46 2.05
N LEU A 148 -0.36 2.53 2.10
CA LEU A 148 -0.05 1.59 1.02
C LEU A 148 -0.38 0.18 1.51
N THR A 149 -1.48 -0.37 1.01
CA THR A 149 -2.09 -1.59 1.52
C THR A 149 -1.91 -2.76 0.57
N VAL A 150 -1.73 -3.95 1.13
CA VAL A 150 -1.90 -5.22 0.41
C VAL A 150 -3.07 -5.94 1.09
N THR A 151 -4.14 -6.18 0.33
CA THR A 151 -5.31 -6.90 0.83
C THR A 151 -5.31 -8.33 0.29
N ILE A 152 -5.24 -9.29 1.20
CA ILE A 152 -5.31 -10.71 0.88
C ILE A 152 -6.68 -11.23 1.27
N THR A 153 -7.32 -11.95 0.35
CA THR A 153 -8.64 -12.55 0.54
C THR A 153 -8.62 -13.99 0.02
N SER A 154 -9.74 -14.70 0.14
CA SER A 154 -9.92 -16.08 -0.27
C SER A 154 -11.13 -16.24 -1.18
N GLU A 155 -11.05 -17.14 -2.15
CA GLU A 155 -12.23 -17.58 -2.92
C GLU A 155 -13.23 -18.38 -2.06
N ARG A 156 -12.81 -18.86 -0.88
CA ARG A 156 -13.68 -19.54 0.06
C ARG A 156 -14.44 -18.54 0.95
N PRO A 157 -15.71 -18.83 1.30
CA PRO A 157 -16.52 -17.94 2.11
C PRO A 157 -16.08 -17.93 3.59
N ASP A 158 -16.46 -16.88 4.31
CA ASP A 158 -16.20 -16.69 5.74
C ASP A 158 -16.84 -17.75 6.65
N THR A 159 -17.77 -18.54 6.11
CA THR A 159 -18.33 -19.72 6.77
C THR A 159 -17.36 -20.89 6.84
N GLU A 160 -16.37 -20.95 5.93
CA GLU A 160 -15.41 -22.06 5.82
C GLU A 160 -14.03 -21.68 6.34
N ILE A 161 -13.57 -20.47 6.04
CA ILE A 161 -12.22 -19.99 6.36
C ILE A 161 -12.30 -18.77 7.28
N ASP A 162 -11.36 -18.66 8.21
CA ASP A 162 -11.09 -17.41 8.93
C ASP A 162 -9.63 -16.99 8.75
N ILE A 163 -9.42 -15.73 8.37
CA ILE A 163 -8.09 -15.17 8.12
C ILE A 163 -7.69 -14.30 9.30
N ILE A 164 -6.55 -14.61 9.91
CA ILE A 164 -6.01 -13.90 11.07
C ILE A 164 -4.53 -13.54 10.86
N PRO A 165 -4.01 -12.48 11.49
CA PRO A 165 -2.58 -12.20 11.49
C PRO A 165 -1.80 -13.28 12.24
N ASP A 166 -0.60 -13.62 11.75
CA ASP A 166 0.34 -14.50 12.48
C ASP A 166 0.92 -13.76 13.70
N GLU A 167 0.57 -14.23 14.89
CA GLU A 167 1.03 -13.64 16.16
C GLU A 167 2.51 -13.97 16.47
N ASN A 168 3.00 -15.12 15.97
CA ASN A 168 4.37 -15.56 16.20
C ASN A 168 5.32 -14.78 15.28
N GLU A 169 5.00 -14.76 13.99
CA GLU A 169 5.77 -14.08 12.96
C GLU A 169 5.03 -12.87 12.41
N MET A 170 5.30 -11.69 12.98
CA MET A 170 4.61 -10.46 12.62
C MET A 170 4.94 -9.98 11.20
N SER A 171 3.96 -9.34 10.57
CA SER A 171 4.16 -8.58 9.32
C SER A 171 5.26 -7.53 9.49
N GLY A 172 5.98 -7.26 8.40
CA GLY A 172 7.23 -6.49 8.44
C GLY A 172 7.46 -5.65 7.19
N ILE A 173 8.34 -4.65 7.29
CA ILE A 173 8.75 -3.83 6.16
C ILE A 173 10.25 -3.62 6.17
N ASN A 174 10.88 -3.78 5.01
CA ASN A 174 12.28 -3.42 4.83
C ASN A 174 12.39 -1.98 4.31
N VAL A 175 12.66 -1.05 5.22
CA VAL A 175 12.75 0.39 4.89
C VAL A 175 14.02 0.71 4.07
N GLN A 176 15.08 -0.10 4.20
CA GLN A 176 16.38 0.18 3.59
C GLN A 176 16.38 0.04 2.06
N THR A 177 15.47 -0.77 1.52
CA THR A 177 15.38 -1.09 0.09
C THR A 177 14.40 -0.18 -0.66
N PHE A 178 13.82 0.82 0.03
CA PHE A 178 12.86 1.73 -0.57
C PHE A 178 13.50 2.57 -1.68
N VAL A 179 12.89 2.56 -2.87
CA VAL A 179 13.43 3.27 -4.05
C VAL A 179 13.17 4.76 -3.96
N ASP A 180 11.96 5.15 -3.56
CA ASP A 180 11.47 6.51 -3.70
C ASP A 180 11.71 7.37 -2.43
N GLN A 181 12.89 7.21 -1.83
CA GLN A 181 13.28 7.90 -0.59
C GLN A 181 13.45 9.42 -0.75
N GLN A 182 13.60 9.90 -1.99
CA GLN A 182 13.80 11.32 -2.30
C GLN A 182 12.50 12.11 -2.21
N GLU A 183 11.38 11.51 -2.64
CA GLU A 183 10.06 12.11 -2.54
C GLU A 183 9.33 11.68 -1.28
N TRP A 184 9.54 10.46 -0.80
CA TRP A 184 8.78 9.90 0.32
C TRP A 184 9.67 9.49 1.49
N ARG A 185 9.06 9.42 2.66
CA ARG A 185 9.63 8.83 3.87
C ARG A 185 8.70 7.72 4.34
N LEU A 186 9.20 6.50 4.31
CA LEU A 186 8.49 5.33 4.76
C LEU A 186 8.51 5.22 6.30
N HIS A 187 7.38 4.83 6.88
CA HIS A 187 7.24 4.53 8.30
C HIS A 187 7.54 3.05 8.57
N GLU A 188 8.10 2.75 9.75
CA GLU A 188 8.49 1.38 10.13
C GLU A 188 7.32 0.58 10.69
N HIS A 189 6.34 1.25 11.28
CA HIS A 189 5.15 0.58 11.81
C HIS A 189 4.25 0.07 10.69
N ILE A 190 3.69 -1.11 10.91
CA ILE A 190 2.68 -1.72 10.02
C ILE A 190 1.39 -1.85 10.79
N GLU A 191 0.30 -1.50 10.13
CA GLU A 191 -1.04 -1.70 10.63
C GLU A 191 -1.67 -2.89 9.92
N VAL A 192 -2.25 -3.82 10.69
CA VAL A 192 -2.95 -4.99 10.15
C VAL A 192 -4.42 -4.87 10.55
N SER A 193 -5.31 -4.91 9.57
CA SER A 193 -6.75 -4.82 9.78
C SER A 193 -7.46 -6.01 9.16
N LYS A 194 -8.37 -6.63 9.92
CA LYS A 194 -9.26 -7.67 9.43
C LYS A 194 -10.49 -7.02 8.79
N LYS A 195 -10.87 -7.49 7.62
CA LYS A 195 -12.03 -7.03 6.86
C LYS A 195 -12.89 -8.23 6.46
N VAL A 196 -14.16 -7.97 6.17
CA VAL A 196 -15.05 -8.93 5.53
C VAL A 196 -15.56 -8.27 4.27
N MET A 197 -15.31 -8.92 3.15
CA MET A 197 -15.64 -8.44 1.81
C MET A 197 -16.90 -9.15 1.34
N THR A 198 -17.82 -8.43 0.68
CA THR A 198 -18.99 -9.07 0.06
C THR A 198 -18.72 -9.20 -1.43
N GLN A 199 -18.85 -10.39 -2.00
CA GLN A 199 -18.73 -10.57 -3.45
C GLN A 199 -20.03 -10.15 -4.15
N GLU A 200 -20.06 -8.94 -4.69
CA GLU A 200 -21.25 -8.38 -5.38
C GLU A 200 -21.57 -9.09 -6.71
N TYR A 201 -20.60 -9.78 -7.30
CA TYR A 201 -20.77 -10.54 -8.55
C TYR A 201 -21.26 -11.99 -8.34
N SER A 202 -21.34 -12.46 -7.09
CA SER A 202 -21.88 -13.78 -6.78
C SER A 202 -23.37 -13.69 -6.49
N SER A 203 -24.18 -14.49 -7.19
CA SER A 203 -25.63 -14.61 -6.95
C SER A 203 -26.01 -14.99 -5.51
N SER A 204 -25.02 -15.44 -4.73
CA SER A 204 -25.21 -15.90 -3.36
C SER A 204 -24.82 -14.89 -2.27
N ASN A 205 -24.42 -13.65 -2.62
CA ASN A 205 -24.09 -12.57 -1.67
C ASN A 205 -23.15 -13.02 -0.52
N ARG A 206 -22.24 -13.94 -0.82
CA ARG A 206 -21.37 -14.55 0.20
C ARG A 206 -20.33 -13.54 0.67
N CYS A 207 -20.05 -13.62 1.97
CA CYS A 207 -18.99 -12.87 2.62
C CYS A 207 -17.69 -13.66 2.56
N HIS A 208 -16.58 -12.97 2.34
CA HIS A 208 -15.24 -13.52 2.24
C HIS A 208 -14.33 -12.80 3.25
N PRO A 209 -13.54 -13.53 4.04
CA PRO A 209 -12.62 -12.90 4.98
C PRO A 209 -11.46 -12.27 4.20
N ALA A 210 -11.02 -11.11 4.65
CA ALA A 210 -9.87 -10.43 4.10
C ALA A 210 -8.96 -9.88 5.20
N LEU A 211 -7.67 -9.82 4.91
CA LEU A 211 -6.67 -9.19 5.77
C LEU A 211 -5.93 -8.12 4.97
N SER A 212 -6.07 -6.87 5.40
CA SER A 212 -5.35 -5.74 4.84
C SER A 212 -4.13 -5.45 5.71
N VAL A 213 -2.95 -5.52 5.10
CA VAL A 213 -1.68 -5.13 5.72
C VAL A 213 -1.22 -3.82 5.10
N THR A 214 -1.13 -2.78 5.92
CA THR A 214 -0.88 -1.40 5.48
C THR A 214 0.45 -0.89 6.00
N CYS A 215 1.29 -0.40 5.09
CA CYS A 215 2.46 0.41 5.42
C CYS A 215 2.19 1.87 5.06
N ARG A 216 2.95 2.82 5.65
CA ARG A 216 2.67 4.25 5.50
C ARG A 216 3.83 5.02 4.93
N ALA A 217 3.57 5.89 3.96
CA ALA A 217 4.57 6.75 3.32
C ALA A 217 4.19 8.23 3.47
N ALA A 218 5.08 9.03 4.04
CA ALA A 218 4.91 10.48 4.20
C ALA A 218 5.69 11.24 3.11
N ARG A 219 5.03 12.10 2.35
CA ARG A 219 5.69 12.90 1.30
C ARG A 219 6.74 13.86 1.89
N ARG A 220 7.75 14.26 1.14
CA ARG A 220 8.70 15.31 1.53
C ARG A 220 8.25 16.64 0.91
N PRO A 221 7.71 17.58 1.71
CA PRO A 221 7.10 18.80 1.17
C PRO A 221 8.12 19.84 0.67
N GLY A 222 9.43 19.59 0.81
CA GLY A 222 10.49 20.57 0.55
C GLY A 222 10.44 21.18 -0.85
N TYR A 223 10.20 20.37 -1.88
CA TYR A 223 10.05 20.84 -3.25
C TYR A 223 8.91 21.87 -3.38
N PHE A 224 7.74 21.57 -2.79
CA PHE A 224 6.56 22.43 -2.87
C PHE A 224 6.73 23.73 -2.08
N TYR A 225 7.46 23.72 -0.96
CA TYR A 225 7.78 24.95 -0.23
C TYR A 225 8.56 25.94 -1.08
N TRP A 226 9.64 25.50 -1.72
CA TRP A 226 10.51 26.37 -2.51
C TRP A 226 9.92 26.72 -3.88
N ASN A 227 9.34 25.76 -4.58
CA ASN A 227 8.94 25.95 -5.96
C ASN A 227 7.50 26.40 -6.13
N VAL A 228 6.62 26.14 -5.15
CA VAL A 228 5.20 26.50 -5.24
C VAL A 228 4.85 27.61 -4.26
N PHE A 229 4.96 27.37 -2.97
CA PHE A 229 4.53 28.33 -1.94
C PHE A 229 5.32 29.64 -2.01
N LEU A 230 6.66 29.56 -2.11
CA LEU A 230 7.51 30.75 -2.19
C LEU A 230 7.33 31.52 -3.50
N VAL A 231 7.21 30.83 -4.63
CA VAL A 231 6.99 31.48 -5.94
C VAL A 231 5.65 32.23 -5.95
N MET A 232 4.58 31.61 -5.44
CA MET A 232 3.27 32.25 -5.31
C MET A 232 3.26 33.41 -4.32
N PHE A 233 4.03 33.31 -3.23
CA PHE A 233 4.26 34.42 -2.32
C PHE A 233 4.87 35.62 -3.06
N PHE A 234 5.89 35.41 -3.89
CA PHE A 234 6.48 36.51 -4.65
C PHE A 234 5.57 37.08 -5.73
N ILE A 235 4.85 36.23 -6.48
CA ILE A 235 3.89 36.69 -7.50
C ILE A 235 2.81 37.55 -6.86
N SER A 236 2.25 37.13 -5.72
CA SER A 236 1.23 37.91 -5.02
C SER A 236 1.79 39.16 -4.36
N ALA A 237 3.00 39.12 -3.80
CA ALA A 237 3.68 40.30 -3.25
C ALA A 237 3.98 41.38 -4.32
N LEU A 238 4.25 40.99 -5.56
CA LEU A 238 4.45 41.94 -6.67
C LEU A 238 3.22 42.80 -6.95
N SER A 239 2.02 42.39 -6.51
CA SER A 239 0.83 43.24 -6.61
C SER A 239 0.99 44.56 -5.86
N PHE A 240 1.80 44.61 -4.80
CA PHE A 240 2.08 45.84 -4.06
C PHE A 240 2.91 46.85 -4.88
N ALA A 241 3.72 46.38 -5.83
CA ALA A 241 4.46 47.27 -6.73
C ALA A 241 3.54 48.11 -7.63
N THR A 242 2.29 47.68 -7.84
CA THR A 242 1.31 48.44 -8.62
C THR A 242 0.92 49.78 -7.96
N PHE A 243 1.03 49.89 -6.63
CA PHE A 243 0.78 51.13 -5.89
C PHE A 243 1.87 52.18 -6.11
N ALA A 244 3.05 51.80 -6.62
CA ALA A 244 4.11 52.74 -6.97
C ALA A 244 3.80 53.54 -8.25
N VAL A 245 2.88 53.07 -9.09
CA VAL A 245 2.43 53.78 -10.30
C VAL A 245 1.48 54.90 -9.89
N SER A 246 1.56 56.07 -10.52
CA SER A 246 0.63 57.19 -10.20
C SER A 246 -0.85 56.79 -10.34
N PRO A 247 -1.73 57.18 -9.40
CA PRO A 247 -3.17 56.90 -9.49
C PRO A 247 -3.87 57.62 -10.64
N GLU A 248 -3.24 58.64 -11.22
CA GLU A 248 -3.72 59.33 -12.42
C GLU A 248 -3.64 58.46 -13.68
N LEU A 249 -2.89 57.34 -13.63
CA LEU A 249 -2.72 56.39 -14.73
C LEU A 249 -3.32 55.00 -14.40
N PRO A 250 -4.65 54.90 -14.20
CA PRO A 250 -5.29 53.65 -13.79
C PRO A 250 -5.16 52.54 -14.84
N GLN A 251 -5.02 52.90 -16.12
CA GLN A 251 -4.80 51.96 -17.22
C GLN A 251 -3.54 51.10 -17.00
N ASN A 252 -2.43 51.73 -16.60
CA ASN A 252 -1.16 51.04 -16.36
C ASN A 252 -1.25 50.11 -15.14
N ARG A 253 -1.96 50.53 -14.09
CA ARG A 253 -2.16 49.72 -12.87
C ARG A 253 -3.03 48.50 -13.12
N LEU A 254 -4.12 48.66 -13.87
CA LEU A 254 -4.99 47.56 -14.26
C LEU A 254 -4.26 46.58 -15.17
N GLN A 255 -3.45 47.08 -16.12
CA GLN A 255 -2.62 46.24 -16.98
C GLN A 255 -1.66 45.37 -16.15
N LEU A 256 -0.91 45.94 -15.21
CA LEU A 256 -0.03 45.19 -14.32
C LEU A 256 -0.80 44.17 -13.46
N SER A 257 -1.96 44.56 -12.93
CA SER A 257 -2.80 43.67 -12.12
C SER A 257 -3.32 42.47 -12.91
N PHE A 258 -3.79 42.69 -14.15
CA PHE A 258 -4.23 41.60 -15.02
C PHE A 258 -3.08 40.70 -15.46
N THR A 259 -1.89 41.25 -15.70
CA THR A 259 -0.69 40.43 -15.98
C THR A 259 -0.36 39.51 -14.80
N LEU A 260 -0.39 40.02 -13.57
CA LEU A 260 -0.14 39.20 -12.37
C LEU A 260 -1.23 38.15 -12.17
N LEU A 261 -2.50 38.50 -12.40
CA LEU A 261 -3.60 37.54 -12.33
C LEU A 261 -3.44 36.41 -13.34
N LEU A 262 -3.13 36.75 -14.60
CA LEU A 262 -2.87 35.77 -15.66
C LEU A 262 -1.66 34.89 -15.32
N THR A 263 -0.60 35.48 -14.75
CA THR A 263 0.59 34.75 -14.32
C THR A 263 0.26 33.74 -13.23
N SER A 264 -0.53 34.15 -12.23
CA SER A 264 -0.96 33.27 -11.15
C SER A 264 -1.88 32.14 -11.62
N VAL A 265 -2.78 32.42 -12.58
CA VAL A 265 -3.65 31.39 -13.18
C VAL A 265 -2.84 30.42 -14.04
N ALA A 266 -1.89 30.91 -14.85
CA ALA A 266 -1.00 30.08 -15.64
C ALA A 266 -0.16 29.16 -14.74
N PHE A 267 0.39 29.70 -13.65
CA PHE A 267 1.15 28.92 -12.68
C PHE A 267 0.30 27.83 -12.00
N LYS A 268 -0.96 28.14 -11.66
CA LYS A 268 -1.92 27.14 -11.16
C LYS A 268 -2.11 25.98 -12.13
N PHE A 269 -2.24 26.26 -13.44
CA PHE A 269 -2.40 25.20 -14.43
C PHE A 269 -1.17 24.30 -14.53
N VAL A 270 0.04 24.85 -14.42
CA VAL A 270 1.29 24.06 -14.43
C VAL A 270 1.32 23.13 -13.22
N ILE A 271 0.97 23.62 -12.03
CA ILE A 271 0.94 22.80 -10.81
C ILE A 271 -0.09 21.68 -10.92
N ASN A 272 -1.29 21.97 -11.44
CA ASN A 272 -2.37 21.00 -11.54
C ASN A 272 -2.07 19.82 -12.49
N GLN A 273 -1.01 19.88 -13.29
CA GLN A 273 -0.55 18.74 -14.10
C GLN A 273 0.13 17.66 -13.25
N SER A 274 0.60 18.00 -12.04
CA SER A 274 1.27 17.07 -11.12
C SER A 274 0.33 16.27 -10.22
N LEU A 275 -0.98 16.60 -10.22
CA LEU A 275 -1.98 15.96 -9.39
C LEU A 275 -3.10 15.34 -10.23
N PRO A 276 -3.68 14.21 -9.79
CA PRO A 276 -4.87 13.67 -10.43
C PRO A 276 -6.04 14.64 -10.29
N LYS A 277 -7.03 14.51 -11.18
CA LYS A 277 -8.23 15.36 -11.16
C LYS A 277 -9.15 14.95 -10.00
N ILE A 278 -8.96 15.59 -8.85
CA ILE A 278 -9.76 15.41 -7.64
C ILE A 278 -10.85 16.47 -7.52
N SER A 279 -11.95 16.13 -6.85
CA SER A 279 -13.14 17.00 -6.69
C SER A 279 -13.03 17.98 -5.52
N TYR A 280 -12.07 17.79 -4.62
CA TYR A 280 -11.86 18.59 -3.42
C TYR A 280 -10.58 19.42 -3.50
N LEU A 281 -10.45 20.44 -2.63
CA LEU A 281 -9.32 21.36 -2.60
C LEU A 281 -8.21 20.86 -1.66
N THR A 282 -7.00 20.72 -2.20
CA THR A 282 -5.79 20.46 -1.38
C THR A 282 -5.33 21.70 -0.61
N TYR A 283 -4.43 21.54 0.36
CA TYR A 283 -3.81 22.69 1.04
C TYR A 283 -3.04 23.60 0.10
N MET A 284 -2.37 23.02 -0.90
CA MET A 284 -1.72 23.77 -1.95
C MET A 284 -2.73 24.59 -2.78
N ASP A 285 -3.85 23.99 -3.18
CA ASP A 285 -4.89 24.70 -3.94
C ASP A 285 -5.49 25.86 -3.13
N LYS A 286 -5.76 25.64 -1.84
CA LYS A 286 -6.26 26.68 -0.94
C LYS A 286 -5.31 27.88 -0.89
N TYR A 287 -4.00 27.64 -0.88
CA TYR A 287 -3.00 28.72 -0.91
C TYR A 287 -3.00 29.47 -2.25
N VAL A 288 -2.98 28.74 -3.37
CA VAL A 288 -3.01 29.35 -4.70
C VAL A 288 -4.29 30.18 -4.90
N LEU A 289 -5.44 29.67 -4.41
CA LEU A 289 -6.70 30.41 -4.42
C LEU A 289 -6.67 31.64 -3.50
N LEU A 290 -6.07 31.54 -2.31
CA LEU A 290 -5.88 32.69 -1.42
C LEU A 290 -5.06 33.80 -2.11
N SER A 291 -3.95 33.44 -2.75
CA SER A 291 -3.14 34.39 -3.54
C SER A 291 -3.94 35.00 -4.69
N LEU A 292 -4.75 34.22 -5.40
CA LEU A 292 -5.63 34.72 -6.47
C LEU A 292 -6.67 35.70 -5.93
N VAL A 293 -7.30 35.41 -4.78
CA VAL A 293 -8.25 36.32 -4.14
C VAL A 293 -7.57 37.64 -3.76
N ILE A 294 -6.35 37.60 -3.21
CA ILE A 294 -5.57 38.81 -2.90
C ILE A 294 -5.33 39.62 -4.18
N LEU A 295 -4.86 39.00 -5.26
CA LEU A 295 -4.65 39.67 -6.55
C LEU A 295 -5.94 40.30 -7.09
N CYS A 296 -7.06 39.59 -7.00
CA CYS A 296 -8.38 40.12 -7.38
C CYS A 296 -8.77 41.33 -6.53
N THR A 297 -8.55 41.30 -5.21
CA THR A 297 -8.88 42.43 -4.33
C THR A 297 -8.07 43.68 -4.66
N VAL A 298 -6.77 43.54 -4.95
CA VAL A 298 -5.91 44.64 -5.42
C VAL A 298 -6.38 45.17 -6.77
N CYS A 299 -6.75 44.28 -7.69
CA CYS A 299 -7.27 44.68 -9.01
C CYS A 299 -8.60 45.46 -8.89
N VAL A 300 -9.52 44.99 -8.05
CA VAL A 300 -10.78 45.67 -7.77
C VAL A 300 -10.53 47.04 -7.14
N TRP A 301 -9.57 47.17 -6.23
CA TRP A 301 -9.18 48.47 -5.68
C TRP A 301 -8.72 49.44 -6.77
N HIS A 302 -7.85 49.00 -7.69
CA HIS A 302 -7.40 49.84 -8.82
C HIS A 302 -8.52 50.25 -9.78
N ALA A 303 -9.61 49.48 -9.85
CA ALA A 303 -10.80 49.90 -10.56
C ALA A 303 -11.59 50.96 -9.77
N ILE A 304 -11.79 50.73 -8.47
CA ILE A 304 -12.56 51.61 -7.59
C ILE A 304 -11.90 52.98 -7.39
N VAL A 305 -10.56 53.05 -7.30
CA VAL A 305 -9.83 54.31 -7.06
C VAL A 305 -10.13 55.36 -8.14
N THR A 306 -10.47 54.93 -9.37
CA THR A 306 -10.86 55.82 -10.47
C THR A 306 -12.13 56.61 -10.19
N LEU A 307 -13.05 56.08 -9.37
CA LEU A 307 -14.29 56.76 -8.98
C LEU A 307 -14.03 57.92 -8.02
N PHE A 308 -12.98 57.82 -7.20
CA PHE A 308 -12.59 58.83 -6.21
C PHE A 308 -11.63 59.89 -6.76
N ALA A 309 -11.15 59.74 -8.00
CA ALA A 309 -10.24 60.68 -8.65
C ALA A 309 -10.78 62.12 -8.73
N ARG A 310 -12.12 62.30 -8.69
CA ARG A 310 -12.78 63.60 -8.72
C ARG A 310 -12.70 64.39 -7.40
N ASN A 311 -12.34 63.75 -6.29
CA ASN A 311 -12.37 64.34 -4.95
C ASN A 311 -11.09 65.11 -4.58
N GLY A 312 -10.12 65.20 -5.49
CA GLY A 312 -8.86 65.94 -5.32
C GLY A 312 -7.65 65.03 -5.07
N VAL A 313 -6.49 65.48 -5.57
CA VAL A 313 -5.23 64.72 -5.60
C VAL A 313 -4.69 64.40 -4.19
N MET A 314 -4.75 65.37 -3.27
CA MET A 314 -4.25 65.18 -1.90
C MET A 314 -5.06 64.13 -1.13
N PHE A 315 -6.39 64.12 -1.32
CA PHE A 315 -7.27 63.11 -0.72
C PHE A 315 -6.94 61.71 -1.25
N LEU A 316 -6.72 61.60 -2.56
CA LEU A 316 -6.37 60.35 -3.24
C LEU A 316 -5.07 59.76 -2.67
N ILE A 317 -4.00 60.55 -2.58
CA ILE A 317 -2.70 60.10 -2.06
C ILE A 317 -2.81 59.57 -0.63
N THR A 318 -3.56 60.29 0.23
CA THR A 318 -3.75 59.89 1.63
C THR A 318 -4.53 58.58 1.73
N LEU A 319 -5.65 58.48 0.97
CA LEU A 319 -6.47 57.27 0.90
C LEU A 319 -5.68 56.06 0.40
N GLU A 320 -4.86 56.24 -0.64
CA GLU A 320 -4.03 55.17 -1.18
C GLU A 320 -2.98 54.67 -0.20
N HIS A 321 -2.35 55.59 0.52
CA HIS A 321 -1.38 55.23 1.55
C HIS A 321 -2.02 54.39 2.66
N ASP A 322 -3.20 54.80 3.13
CA ASP A 322 -3.93 54.06 4.16
C ASP A 322 -4.36 52.67 3.67
N VAL A 323 -4.84 52.58 2.43
CA VAL A 323 -5.26 51.31 1.83
C VAL A 323 -4.07 50.39 1.53
N PHE A 324 -2.93 50.95 1.11
CA PHE A 324 -1.69 50.19 0.95
C PHE A 324 -1.26 49.54 2.26
N ILE A 325 -1.23 50.31 3.36
CA ILE A 325 -0.91 49.78 4.69
C ILE A 325 -1.91 48.69 5.09
N ALA A 326 -3.21 48.94 4.89
CA ALA A 326 -4.26 47.97 5.19
C ALA A 326 -4.07 46.65 4.42
N PHE A 327 -3.79 46.72 3.11
CA PHE A 327 -3.52 45.51 2.32
C PHE A 327 -2.24 44.80 2.75
N CYS A 328 -1.17 45.51 3.10
CA CYS A 328 0.04 44.88 3.62
C CYS A 328 -0.22 44.13 4.94
N VAL A 329 -0.99 44.73 5.86
CA VAL A 329 -1.37 44.10 7.12
C VAL A 329 -2.25 42.88 6.88
N ILE A 330 -3.26 42.99 6.01
CA ILE A 330 -4.14 41.86 5.63
C ILE A 330 -3.32 40.75 4.98
N TYR A 331 -2.39 41.09 4.08
CA TYR A 331 -1.54 40.12 3.40
C TYR A 331 -0.68 39.32 4.38
N ILE A 332 0.02 40.00 5.29
CA ILE A 332 0.83 39.34 6.33
C ILE A 332 -0.06 38.51 7.26
N GLY A 333 -1.22 39.04 7.65
CA GLY A 333 -2.20 38.33 8.48
C GLY A 333 -2.71 37.05 7.83
N CYS A 334 -3.16 37.12 6.57
CA CYS A 334 -3.63 35.97 5.81
C CYS A 334 -2.55 34.88 5.68
N HIS A 335 -1.29 35.25 5.40
CA HIS A 335 -0.19 34.29 5.34
C HIS A 335 0.13 33.69 6.72
N GLY A 336 0.08 34.50 7.79
CA GLY A 336 0.26 34.01 9.16
C GLY A 336 -0.82 33.00 9.56
N VAL A 337 -2.09 33.31 9.27
CA VAL A 337 -3.23 32.40 9.49
C VAL A 337 -3.06 31.12 8.67
N PHE A 338 -2.64 31.23 7.40
CA PHE A 338 -2.41 30.07 6.56
C PHE A 338 -1.29 29.17 7.11
N ILE A 339 -0.15 29.75 7.51
CA ILE A 339 0.97 29.01 8.11
C ILE A 339 0.53 28.33 9.41
N PHE A 340 -0.25 29.03 10.24
CA PHE A 340 -0.83 28.45 11.46
C PHE A 340 -1.72 27.25 11.12
N TRP A 341 -2.63 27.39 10.15
CA TRP A 341 -3.52 26.31 9.75
C TRP A 341 -2.75 25.11 9.16
N LEU A 342 -1.75 25.36 8.32
CA LEU A 342 -0.86 24.35 7.75
C LEU A 342 -0.10 23.57 8.85
N TYR A 343 0.36 24.27 9.88
CA TYR A 343 1.06 23.64 11.00
C TYR A 343 0.12 22.81 11.89
N PHE A 344 -1.05 23.34 12.25
CA PHE A 344 -1.93 22.65 13.20
C PHE A 344 -2.75 21.54 12.56
N ASP A 345 -3.30 21.77 11.38
CA ASP A 345 -4.20 20.81 10.74
C ASP A 345 -3.44 19.86 9.80
N ALA A 346 -2.80 20.39 8.75
CA ALA A 346 -2.13 19.55 7.74
C ALA A 346 -0.99 18.68 8.32
N CYS A 347 -0.29 19.14 9.37
CA CYS A 347 0.74 18.31 10.02
C CYS A 347 0.19 17.32 11.07
N LYS A 348 -1.12 17.31 11.34
CA LYS A 348 -1.73 16.44 12.37
C LYS A 348 -1.49 14.96 12.09
N ARG A 349 -1.76 14.50 10.86
CA ARG A 349 -1.55 13.10 10.44
C ARG A 349 -0.08 12.70 10.59
N ARG A 350 0.85 13.58 10.23
CA ARG A 350 2.30 13.34 10.41
C ARG A 350 2.74 13.21 11.86
N ARG A 351 2.20 14.04 12.76
CA ARG A 351 2.49 13.94 14.19
C ARG A 351 1.96 12.62 14.77
N LEU A 352 0.75 12.21 14.35
CA LEU A 352 0.18 10.93 14.72
C LEU A 352 1.08 9.76 14.28
N MET A 353 1.60 9.78 13.05
CA MET A 353 2.49 8.71 12.58
C MET A 353 3.82 8.65 13.35
N LYS A 354 4.40 9.80 13.70
CA LYS A 354 5.59 9.82 14.56
C LYS A 354 5.34 9.20 15.93
N HIS A 355 4.13 9.36 16.47
CA HIS A 355 3.74 8.72 17.71
C HIS A 355 3.64 7.20 17.55
N LYS A 356 2.94 6.73 16.51
CA LYS A 356 2.84 5.29 16.18
C LYS A 356 4.20 4.63 15.93
N ASP A 357 5.13 5.30 15.23
CA ASP A 357 6.50 4.82 15.05
C ASP A 357 7.20 4.59 16.39
N LYS A 358 7.03 5.52 17.34
CA LYS A 358 7.62 5.41 18.67
C LYS A 358 7.02 4.22 19.45
N GLU A 359 5.70 4.09 19.45
CA GLU A 359 5.02 2.96 20.10
C GLU A 359 5.46 1.61 19.51
N TYR A 360 5.60 1.54 18.19
CA TYR A 360 6.07 0.35 17.50
C TYR A 360 7.51 0.00 17.87
N LEU A 361 8.40 1.00 17.92
CA LEU A 361 9.79 0.79 18.34
C LEU A 361 9.90 0.33 19.80
N ASP A 362 9.09 0.92 20.69
CA ASP A 362 9.01 0.52 22.09
C ASP A 362 8.50 -0.93 22.22
N PHE A 363 7.51 -1.31 21.42
CA PHE A 363 6.99 -2.68 21.35
C PHE A 363 8.06 -3.67 20.86
N LEU A 364 8.78 -3.36 19.77
CA LEU A 364 9.87 -4.20 19.26
C LEU A 364 10.97 -4.39 20.31
N THR A 365 11.33 -3.32 21.02
CA THR A 365 12.34 -3.35 22.09
C THR A 365 11.92 -4.29 23.21
N LYS A 366 10.68 -4.15 23.73
CA LYS A 366 10.12 -5.03 24.76
C LYS A 366 10.04 -6.48 24.30
N LYS A 367 9.61 -6.73 23.05
CA LYS A 367 9.55 -8.08 22.48
C LYS A 367 10.94 -8.72 22.43
N LYS A 368 11.97 -7.96 22.03
CA LYS A 368 13.36 -8.42 22.01
C LYS A 368 13.88 -8.75 23.42
N GLU A 369 13.61 -7.90 24.41
CA GLU A 369 13.97 -8.16 25.81
C GLU A 369 13.28 -9.41 26.36
N TRP A 370 11.97 -9.56 26.09
CA TRP A 370 11.22 -10.75 26.46
C TRP A 370 11.85 -12.01 25.87
N LEU A 371 12.13 -12.02 24.55
CA LEU A 371 12.76 -13.14 23.86
C LEU A 371 14.14 -13.48 24.42
N LEU A 372 14.96 -12.48 24.76
CA LEU A 372 16.26 -12.70 25.39
C LEU A 372 16.11 -13.35 26.78
N LYS A 373 15.15 -12.88 27.58
CA LYS A 373 14.87 -13.43 28.91
C LYS A 373 14.35 -14.87 28.84
N THR A 374 13.46 -15.20 27.90
CA THR A 374 12.99 -16.59 27.72
C THR A 374 14.07 -17.49 27.12
N ARG A 375 15.01 -16.97 26.32
CA ARG A 375 16.14 -17.75 25.79
C ARG A 375 17.00 -18.34 26.90
N ASP A 376 17.15 -17.63 28.02
CA ASP A 376 17.95 -18.08 29.17
C ASP A 376 17.25 -19.15 30.03
N PHE A 377 15.94 -19.34 29.87
CA PHE A 377 15.15 -20.38 30.55
C PHE A 377 15.07 -21.71 29.78
N ILE A 378 15.60 -21.80 28.56
CA ILE A 378 15.56 -23.04 27.74
C ILE A 378 16.78 -23.94 28.09
N PRO A 379 16.57 -25.21 28.51
CA PRO A 379 17.65 -26.12 28.88
C PRO A 379 18.65 -26.36 27.74
N SER A 380 19.92 -26.57 28.10
CA SER A 380 21.07 -26.72 27.21
C SER A 380 20.94 -27.83 26.15
N SER A 381 20.04 -28.80 26.32
CA SER A 381 19.81 -29.88 25.34
C SER A 381 19.17 -29.41 24.03
N ARG A 382 18.48 -28.25 24.02
CA ARG A 382 17.88 -27.67 22.81
C ARG A 382 18.83 -26.72 22.05
N ARG A 383 20.03 -26.46 22.59
CA ARG A 383 21.04 -25.53 22.02
C ARG A 383 21.78 -26.09 20.80
N GLN A 384 22.03 -27.40 20.75
CA GLN A 384 22.75 -28.02 19.62
C GLN A 384 21.92 -28.02 18.33
N SER A 385 20.61 -28.29 18.41
CA SER A 385 19.75 -28.34 17.22
C SER A 385 19.55 -26.98 16.56
N THR A 386 19.38 -25.90 17.34
CA THR A 386 19.21 -24.55 16.80
C THR A 386 20.52 -23.94 16.29
N HIS A 387 21.66 -24.27 16.92
CA HIS A 387 22.98 -23.81 16.43
C HIS A 387 23.35 -24.51 15.11
N LEU A 388 23.08 -25.81 14.99
CA LEU A 388 23.26 -26.57 13.74
C LEU A 388 22.32 -26.07 12.63
N LEU A 389 21.06 -25.73 12.96
CA LEU A 389 20.13 -25.11 12.01
C LEU A 389 20.58 -23.71 11.57
N HIS A 390 21.12 -22.89 12.47
CA HIS A 390 21.60 -21.56 12.12
C HIS A 390 22.90 -21.60 11.29
N GLU A 391 23.83 -22.50 11.61
CA GLU A 391 25.03 -22.74 10.79
C GLU A 391 24.67 -23.31 9.42
N SER A 392 23.74 -24.27 9.35
CA SER A 392 23.28 -24.82 8.07
C SER A 392 22.56 -23.77 7.21
N LEU A 393 21.78 -22.87 7.81
CA LEU A 393 21.15 -21.74 7.12
C LEU A 393 22.19 -20.72 6.64
N GLN A 394 23.18 -20.35 7.45
CA GLN A 394 24.26 -19.46 7.00
C GLN A 394 25.10 -20.09 5.87
N GLN A 395 25.34 -21.40 5.94
CA GLN A 395 26.07 -22.13 4.92
C GLN A 395 25.25 -22.28 3.63
N PHE A 396 23.93 -22.45 3.75
CA PHE A 396 22.99 -22.40 2.63
C PHE A 396 22.94 -21.00 1.99
N TYR A 397 22.88 -19.93 2.78
CA TYR A 397 22.93 -18.55 2.27
C TYR A 397 24.24 -18.27 1.53
N LYS A 398 25.40 -18.69 2.07
CA LYS A 398 26.70 -18.56 1.39
C LYS A 398 26.77 -19.37 0.09
N LEU A 399 26.20 -20.58 0.06
CA LEU A 399 26.12 -21.42 -1.14
C LEU A 399 25.19 -20.82 -2.21
N CYS A 400 24.06 -20.25 -1.80
CA CYS A 400 23.16 -19.50 -2.68
C CYS A 400 23.84 -18.25 -3.26
N GLU A 401 24.59 -17.51 -2.44
CA GLU A 401 25.34 -16.34 -2.88
C GLU A 401 26.46 -16.71 -3.87
N GLN A 402 27.20 -17.79 -3.62
CA GLN A 402 28.18 -18.33 -4.56
C GLN A 402 27.51 -18.74 -5.88
N ARG A 403 26.41 -19.52 -5.84
CA ARG A 403 25.68 -19.93 -7.05
C ARG A 403 25.14 -18.73 -7.85
N MET A 404 24.70 -17.66 -7.19
CA MET A 404 24.27 -16.44 -7.88
C MET A 404 25.45 -15.71 -8.53
N LYS A 405 26.61 -15.64 -7.87
CA LYS A 405 27.84 -15.08 -8.47
C LYS A 405 28.35 -15.92 -9.64
N THR A 406 28.29 -17.25 -9.57
CA THR A 406 28.68 -18.14 -10.68
C THR A 406 27.72 -18.05 -11.86
N LYS A 407 26.40 -17.93 -11.63
CA LYS A 407 25.42 -17.70 -12.69
C LYS A 407 25.60 -16.33 -13.35
N ALA A 408 25.88 -15.29 -12.58
CA ALA A 408 26.19 -13.96 -13.12
C ALA A 408 27.50 -13.93 -13.92
N TYR A 409 28.51 -14.70 -13.49
CA TYR A 409 29.77 -14.87 -14.24
C TYR A 409 29.55 -15.66 -15.55
N MET A 410 28.78 -16.74 -15.52
CA MET A 410 28.45 -17.52 -16.73
C MET A 410 27.58 -16.75 -17.73
N GLN A 411 26.65 -15.89 -17.26
CA GLN A 411 25.87 -15.01 -18.15
C GLN A 411 26.74 -13.92 -18.80
N ARG A 412 27.74 -13.38 -18.07
CA ARG A 412 28.73 -12.45 -18.67
C ARG A 412 29.66 -13.14 -19.67
N PHE A 413 29.99 -14.41 -19.43
CA PHE A 413 30.81 -15.20 -20.36
C PHE A 413 30.03 -15.59 -21.63
N SER A 414 28.74 -15.92 -21.51
CA SER A 414 27.88 -16.21 -22.68
C SER A 414 27.58 -14.97 -23.52
N SER A 415 27.49 -13.78 -22.91
CA SER A 415 27.33 -12.52 -23.67
C SER A 415 28.61 -12.04 -24.33
N SER A 416 29.79 -12.50 -23.88
CA SER A 416 31.09 -12.17 -24.48
C SER A 416 31.52 -13.15 -25.59
N ALA A 417 30.84 -14.29 -25.72
CA ALA A 417 31.14 -15.34 -26.71
C ALA A 417 30.23 -15.30 -27.95
N ALA A 418 29.35 -14.30 -28.08
CA ALA A 418 28.64 -14.03 -29.32
C ALA A 418 29.62 -13.39 -30.32
N ALA A 419 30.06 -14.18 -31.30
CA ALA A 419 30.84 -13.72 -32.44
C ALA A 419 30.09 -12.64 -33.24
N PRO A 420 30.79 -11.68 -33.88
CA PRO A 420 30.16 -10.71 -34.76
C PRO A 420 29.53 -11.41 -35.95
N SER A 421 28.27 -11.08 -36.26
CA SER A 421 27.59 -11.48 -37.48
C SER A 421 28.16 -10.69 -38.66
N ASP A 422 28.63 -11.42 -39.68
CA ASP A 422 28.90 -10.90 -41.02
C ASP A 422 27.61 -10.31 -41.61
N ASP A 423 27.51 -8.99 -41.66
CA ASP A 423 26.61 -8.25 -42.56
C ASP A 423 27.16 -6.83 -42.73
N ALA A 424 28.22 -6.74 -43.53
CA ALA A 424 28.70 -5.50 -44.12
C ALA A 424 29.39 -5.83 -45.45
N ILE A 425 28.59 -6.11 -46.49
CA ILE A 425 28.88 -5.93 -47.93
C ILE A 425 27.52 -6.04 -48.65
N LEU A 426 26.92 -4.89 -48.98
CA LEU A 426 26.23 -4.53 -50.24
C LEU A 426 25.22 -3.40 -50.00
N GLU A 427 25.42 -2.35 -50.81
CA GLU A 427 24.68 -1.07 -50.95
C GLU A 427 24.94 0.04 -49.94
#